data_AF-A0A7S0IG92-F1
#
_entry.id   AF-A0A7S0IG92-F1
#
_cell.length_a   1.000
_cell.length_b   1.000
_cell.length_c   1.000
_cell.angle_alpha   90.00
_cell.angle_beta   90.00
_cell.angle_gamma   90.00
#
_symmetry.space_group_name_H-M   'P 1'
#
loop_
_entity.id
_entity.type
_entity.pdbx_description
1 polymer ?
#
loop_
_entity_poly.entity_id
_entity_poly.type
_entity_poly.pdbx_seq_one_letter_code
_entity_poly.pdbx_strand_id
1 'polypeptide(L)'
;AYGVNVFCKRDVEVHFALARFEEAVGDVDAARAAYAHVADDVAPGLLRCVVERANLERRAGDVDAAKDTYERAMQVEKSREGAGSKAYGVLACKYAAMLHEACGDVEGARAVYERAADAGEGANALVWDGWLNFERSAGSFANVRAVVERCCDVFDERRASGGSQPGLRPRLPERDRRRLSSALVEYADLVGTADELADAERAHERRFPARHRGGDG
;
A
#
# COMPACT_ATOMS: atom_id res chain seq x y z
N ALA A 1 -15.32 15.54 27.21
CA ALA A 1 -15.60 16.32 25.98
C ALA A 1 -15.52 17.87 26.07
N TYR A 2 -16.26 18.56 26.96
CA TYR A 2 -16.48 20.03 26.86
C TYR A 2 -15.20 20.91 26.78
N GLY A 3 -14.19 20.67 27.62
CA GLY A 3 -12.97 21.49 27.61
C GLY A 3 -12.13 21.36 26.34
N VAL A 4 -12.05 20.15 25.77
CA VAL A 4 -11.29 19.88 24.54
C VAL A 4 -11.91 20.60 23.34
N ASN A 5 -13.23 20.50 23.20
CA ASN A 5 -13.96 21.09 22.07
C ASN A 5 -14.02 22.63 22.12
N VAL A 6 -13.75 23.24 23.27
CA VAL A 6 -13.79 24.70 23.45
C VAL A 6 -12.39 25.32 23.35
N PHE A 7 -11.39 24.77 24.05
CA PHE A 7 -10.07 25.39 24.18
C PHE A 7 -9.03 24.82 23.21
N CYS A 8 -9.16 23.55 22.81
CA CYS A 8 -8.19 22.84 21.96
C CYS A 8 -8.81 22.36 20.64
N LYS A 9 -9.83 23.07 20.15
CA LYS A 9 -10.70 22.65 19.03
C LYS A 9 -9.98 22.22 17.75
N ARG A 10 -8.76 22.70 17.48
CA ARG A 10 -7.98 22.38 16.27
C ARG A 10 -6.75 21.51 16.53
N ASP A 11 -6.55 21.06 17.76
CA ASP A 11 -5.38 20.27 18.13
C ASP A 11 -5.66 18.77 17.91
N VAL A 12 -5.03 18.20 16.89
CA VAL A 12 -5.18 16.79 16.52
C VAL A 12 -4.75 15.86 17.66
N GLU A 13 -3.67 16.18 18.39
CA GLU A 13 -3.16 15.29 19.42
C GLU A 13 -4.11 15.23 20.62
N VAL A 14 -4.72 16.35 20.97
CA VAL A 14 -5.69 16.40 22.08
C VAL A 14 -6.93 15.58 21.73
N HIS A 15 -7.43 15.67 20.51
CA HIS A 15 -8.58 14.88 20.08
C HIS A 15 -8.27 13.38 19.97
N PHE A 16 -7.07 13.01 19.55
CA PHE A 16 -6.65 11.60 19.57
C PHE A 16 -6.42 11.08 20.98
N ALA A 17 -5.91 11.91 21.90
CA ALA A 17 -5.82 11.54 23.31
C ALA A 17 -7.20 11.35 23.92
N LEU A 18 -8.16 12.23 23.59
CA LEU A 18 -9.56 12.10 23.98
C LEU A 18 -10.15 10.78 23.46
N ALA A 19 -10.01 10.47 22.17
CA ALA A 19 -10.55 9.25 21.59
C ALA A 19 -10.04 7.98 22.31
N ARG A 20 -8.74 7.92 22.61
CA ARG A 20 -8.13 6.80 23.36
C ARG A 20 -8.61 6.74 24.81
N PHE A 21 -8.83 7.89 25.44
CA PHE A 21 -9.37 7.93 26.80
C PHE A 21 -10.81 7.40 26.84
N GLU A 22 -11.67 7.87 25.92
CA GLU A 22 -13.07 7.42 25.83
C GLU A 22 -13.13 5.91 25.56
N GLU A 23 -12.29 5.38 24.66
CA GLU A 23 -12.15 3.95 24.44
C GLU A 23 -11.73 3.19 25.72
N ALA A 24 -10.73 3.71 26.46
CA ALA A 24 -10.22 3.06 27.66
C ALA A 24 -11.25 2.98 28.80
N VAL A 25 -12.19 3.92 28.87
CA VAL A 25 -13.31 3.88 29.82
C VAL A 25 -14.51 3.09 29.30
N GLY A 26 -14.43 2.55 28.08
CA GLY A 26 -15.45 1.72 27.46
C GLY A 26 -16.49 2.47 26.62
N ASP A 27 -16.35 3.79 26.45
CA ASP A 27 -17.24 4.61 25.62
C ASP A 27 -16.72 4.69 24.18
N VAL A 28 -16.97 3.61 23.42
CA VAL A 28 -16.55 3.49 22.02
C VAL A 28 -17.24 4.54 21.13
N ASP A 29 -18.49 4.92 21.45
CA ASP A 29 -19.22 5.91 20.66
C ASP A 29 -18.64 7.31 20.83
N ALA A 30 -18.23 7.69 22.05
CA ALA A 30 -17.50 8.92 22.28
C ALA A 30 -16.12 8.90 21.59
N ALA A 31 -15.43 7.76 21.58
CA ALA A 31 -14.17 7.60 20.84
C ALA A 31 -14.37 7.79 19.32
N ARG A 32 -15.43 7.22 18.75
CA ARG A 32 -15.83 7.42 17.34
C ARG A 32 -16.11 8.89 17.04
N ALA A 33 -16.85 9.57 17.92
CA ALA A 33 -17.17 10.99 17.76
C ALA A 33 -15.91 11.87 17.77
N ALA A 34 -14.93 11.58 18.62
CA ALA A 34 -13.66 12.29 18.65
C ALA A 34 -12.85 12.11 17.35
N TYR A 35 -12.78 10.88 16.82
CA TYR A 35 -12.14 10.64 15.52
C TYR A 35 -12.92 11.26 14.35
N ALA A 36 -14.25 11.25 14.37
CA ALA A 36 -15.08 11.89 13.35
C ALA A 36 -14.83 13.40 13.31
N HIS A 37 -14.78 14.06 14.48
CA HIS A 37 -14.45 15.48 14.57
C HIS A 37 -13.07 15.80 13.97
N VAL A 38 -12.06 14.94 14.20
CA VAL A 38 -10.75 15.14 13.55
C VAL A 38 -10.86 15.02 12.03
N ALA A 39 -11.58 14.00 11.54
CA ALA A 39 -11.72 13.74 10.11
C ALA A 39 -12.51 14.83 9.37
N ASP A 40 -13.49 15.44 10.02
CA ASP A 40 -14.43 16.36 9.35
C ASP A 40 -14.04 17.84 9.57
N ASP A 41 -13.59 18.20 10.77
CA ASP A 41 -13.45 19.60 11.17
C ASP A 41 -12.00 20.06 11.41
N VAL A 42 -11.12 19.16 11.86
CA VAL A 42 -9.77 19.54 12.31
C VAL A 42 -8.72 19.32 11.23
N ALA A 43 -8.67 18.12 10.66
CA ALA A 43 -7.67 17.71 9.69
C ALA A 43 -8.25 16.73 8.64
N PRO A 44 -9.11 17.20 7.72
CA PRO A 44 -9.64 16.37 6.65
C PRO A 44 -8.55 15.73 5.78
N GLY A 45 -8.70 14.43 5.53
CA GLY A 45 -7.73 13.64 4.75
C GLY A 45 -6.47 13.24 5.52
N LEU A 46 -6.40 13.47 6.84
CA LEU A 46 -5.29 12.98 7.65
C LEU A 46 -5.28 11.45 7.71
N LEU A 47 -4.31 10.83 7.03
CA LEU A 47 -4.14 9.38 6.96
C LEU A 47 -4.06 8.71 8.35
N ARG A 48 -3.39 9.36 9.32
CA ARG A 48 -3.31 8.86 10.69
C ARG A 48 -4.68 8.71 11.33
N CYS A 49 -5.62 9.63 11.07
CA CYS A 49 -6.99 9.55 11.59
C CYS A 49 -7.72 8.32 11.03
N VAL A 50 -7.55 8.01 9.74
CA VAL A 50 -8.13 6.81 9.11
C VAL A 50 -7.61 5.54 9.78
N VAL A 51 -6.28 5.45 9.95
CA VAL A 51 -5.63 4.28 10.57
C VAL A 51 -6.07 4.10 12.02
N GLU A 52 -6.08 5.16 12.81
CA GLU A 52 -6.45 5.07 14.21
C GLU A 52 -7.94 4.74 14.41
N ARG A 53 -8.82 5.32 13.58
CA ARG A 53 -10.26 4.98 13.61
C ARG A 53 -10.51 3.53 13.21
N ALA A 54 -9.87 3.03 12.15
CA ALA A 54 -9.99 1.62 11.78
C ALA A 54 -9.49 0.69 12.89
N ASN A 55 -8.40 1.07 13.57
CA ASN A 55 -7.88 0.31 14.71
C ASN A 55 -8.81 0.33 15.93
N LEU A 56 -9.55 1.42 16.16
CA LEU A 56 -10.60 1.50 17.18
C LEU A 56 -11.70 0.48 16.89
N GLU A 57 -12.27 0.50 15.67
CA GLU A 57 -13.35 -0.43 15.29
C GLU A 57 -12.92 -1.89 15.45
N ARG A 58 -11.70 -2.21 15.00
CA ARG A 58 -11.12 -3.55 15.18
C ARG A 58 -11.02 -3.94 16.67
N ARG A 59 -10.55 -3.05 17.55
CA ARG A 59 -10.47 -3.33 19.00
C ARG A 59 -11.83 -3.45 19.66
N ALA A 60 -12.84 -2.74 19.13
CA ALA A 60 -14.23 -2.89 19.53
C ALA A 60 -14.89 -4.19 19.00
N GLY A 61 -14.18 -4.98 18.18
CA GLY A 61 -14.66 -6.24 17.60
C GLY A 61 -15.38 -6.08 16.26
N ASP A 62 -15.47 -4.86 15.73
CA ASP A 62 -16.14 -4.57 14.45
C ASP A 62 -15.10 -4.45 13.32
N VAL A 63 -14.67 -5.62 12.84
CA VAL A 63 -13.69 -5.70 11.75
C VAL A 63 -14.26 -5.17 10.43
N ASP A 64 -15.57 -5.29 10.20
CA ASP A 64 -16.21 -4.81 8.99
C ASP A 64 -16.25 -3.28 8.96
N ALA A 65 -16.55 -2.62 10.08
CA ALA A 65 -16.42 -1.16 10.20
C ALA A 65 -14.96 -0.67 10.02
N ALA A 66 -13.98 -1.47 10.44
CA ALA A 66 -12.56 -1.18 10.19
C ALA A 66 -12.23 -1.24 8.69
N LYS A 67 -12.70 -2.29 7.99
CA LYS A 67 -12.58 -2.44 6.52
C LYS A 67 -13.23 -1.25 5.81
N ASP A 68 -14.48 -0.93 6.16
CA ASP A 68 -15.23 0.19 5.59
C ASP A 68 -14.55 1.54 5.77
N THR A 69 -13.82 1.73 6.87
CA THR A 69 -13.05 2.94 7.12
C THR A 69 -11.91 3.11 6.11
N TYR A 70 -11.17 2.03 5.82
CA TYR A 70 -10.13 2.05 4.79
C TYR A 70 -10.70 2.17 3.39
N GLU A 71 -11.74 1.40 3.05
CA GLU A 71 -12.30 1.38 1.70
C GLU A 71 -12.89 2.73 1.29
N ARG A 72 -13.60 3.41 2.22
CA ARG A 72 -14.07 4.78 1.98
C ARG A 72 -12.92 5.77 1.80
N ALA A 73 -11.89 5.69 2.64
CA ALA A 73 -10.73 6.59 2.53
C ALA A 73 -10.00 6.40 1.20
N MET A 74 -9.80 5.15 0.78
CA MET A 74 -9.19 4.83 -0.52
C MET A 74 -10.05 5.31 -1.69
N GLN A 75 -11.37 5.17 -1.60
CA GLN A 75 -12.28 5.65 -2.64
C GLN A 75 -12.26 7.18 -2.77
N VAL A 76 -12.28 7.90 -1.64
CA VAL A 76 -12.15 9.38 -1.63
C VAL A 76 -10.83 9.81 -2.25
N GLU A 77 -9.73 9.19 -1.83
CA GLU A 77 -8.39 9.51 -2.34
C GLU A 77 -8.26 9.20 -3.84
N LYS A 78 -8.81 8.06 -4.29
CA LYS A 78 -8.88 7.70 -5.71
C LYS A 78 -9.65 8.73 -6.52
N SER A 79 -10.77 9.25 -5.99
CA SER A 79 -11.56 10.29 -6.66
C SER A 79 -10.86 11.66 -6.67
N ARG A 80 -10.03 11.96 -5.66
CA ARG A 80 -9.35 13.25 -5.51
C ARG A 80 -8.05 13.35 -6.30
N GLU A 81 -7.16 12.36 -6.16
CA GLU A 81 -5.79 12.38 -6.71
C GLU A 81 -5.48 11.16 -7.59
N GLY A 82 -6.38 10.19 -7.66
CA GLY A 82 -6.19 8.95 -8.42
C GLY A 82 -5.50 7.84 -7.63
N ALA A 83 -5.67 6.59 -8.06
CA ALA A 83 -5.07 5.42 -7.41
C ALA A 83 -3.53 5.34 -7.55
N GLY A 84 -2.95 6.19 -8.40
CA GLY A 84 -1.50 6.38 -8.48
C GLY A 84 -0.94 7.27 -7.36
N SER A 85 -1.77 7.92 -6.54
CA SER A 85 -1.30 8.85 -5.51
C SER A 85 -0.54 8.14 -4.39
N LYS A 86 0.34 8.90 -3.73
CA LYS A 86 1.11 8.40 -2.58
C LYS A 86 0.17 8.02 -1.44
N ALA A 87 -0.86 8.83 -1.18
CA ALA A 87 -1.81 8.59 -0.10
C ALA A 87 -2.64 7.32 -0.34
N TYR A 88 -3.06 7.07 -1.59
CA TYR A 88 -3.76 5.83 -1.95
C TYR A 88 -2.88 4.59 -1.67
N GLY A 89 -1.61 4.64 -2.08
CA GLY A 89 -0.66 3.56 -1.83
C GLY A 89 -0.43 3.31 -0.33
N VAL A 90 -0.29 4.37 0.46
CA VAL A 90 -0.15 4.26 1.93
C VAL A 90 -1.41 3.64 2.56
N LEU A 91 -2.60 4.05 2.13
CA LEU A 91 -3.86 3.48 2.62
C LEU A 91 -3.97 1.99 2.30
N ALA A 92 -3.66 1.59 1.07
CA ALA A 92 -3.65 0.18 0.67
C ALA A 92 -2.70 -0.65 1.55
N CYS A 93 -1.47 -0.19 1.77
CA CYS A 93 -0.50 -0.87 2.62
C CYS A 93 -0.99 -0.98 4.07
N LYS A 94 -1.58 0.08 4.62
CA LYS A 94 -2.10 0.06 6.00
C LYS A 94 -3.33 -0.83 6.15
N TYR A 95 -4.19 -0.86 5.14
CA TYR A 95 -5.36 -1.73 5.11
C TYR A 95 -4.93 -3.21 5.06
N ALA A 96 -4.04 -3.57 4.13
CA ALA A 96 -3.52 -4.92 4.01
C ALA A 96 -2.78 -5.37 5.29
N ALA A 97 -1.97 -4.49 5.89
CA ALA A 97 -1.30 -4.78 7.16
C ALA A 97 -2.28 -5.03 8.30
N MET A 98 -3.37 -4.26 8.40
CA MET A 98 -4.42 -4.50 9.40
C MET A 98 -5.07 -5.88 9.22
N LEU A 99 -5.41 -6.25 7.98
CA LEU A 99 -5.98 -7.55 7.68
C LEU A 99 -5.01 -8.69 8.03
N HIS A 100 -3.77 -8.61 7.58
CA HIS A 100 -2.77 -9.64 7.81
C HIS A 100 -2.34 -9.74 9.28
N GLU A 101 -1.80 -8.66 9.84
CA GLU A 101 -1.11 -8.70 11.12
C GLU A 101 -2.08 -8.70 12.30
N ALA A 102 -3.22 -8.01 12.19
CA ALA A 102 -4.16 -7.87 13.29
C ALA A 102 -5.35 -8.82 13.20
N CYS A 103 -5.75 -9.24 11.99
CA CYS A 103 -6.90 -10.13 11.79
C CYS A 103 -6.50 -11.53 11.30
N GLY A 104 -5.24 -11.77 10.91
CA GLY A 104 -4.79 -13.05 10.35
C GLY A 104 -5.36 -13.34 8.94
N ASP A 105 -5.96 -12.34 8.29
CA ASP A 105 -6.61 -12.46 6.99
C ASP A 105 -5.60 -12.24 5.85
N VAL A 106 -4.83 -13.29 5.57
CA VAL A 106 -3.79 -13.30 4.52
C VAL A 106 -4.41 -13.09 3.14
N GLU A 107 -5.52 -13.77 2.83
CA GLU A 107 -6.17 -13.67 1.52
C GLU A 107 -6.81 -12.29 1.31
N GLY A 108 -7.44 -11.73 2.34
CA GLY A 108 -7.96 -10.37 2.31
C GLY A 108 -6.86 -9.34 2.08
N ALA A 109 -5.71 -9.48 2.74
CA ALA A 109 -4.55 -8.61 2.52
C ALA A 109 -4.02 -8.69 1.08
N ARG A 110 -3.91 -9.90 0.51
CA ARG A 110 -3.52 -10.08 -0.90
C ARG A 110 -4.52 -9.43 -1.86
N ALA A 111 -5.81 -9.63 -1.63
CA ALA A 111 -6.87 -9.03 -2.43
C ALA A 111 -6.85 -7.48 -2.38
N VAL A 112 -6.43 -6.87 -1.26
CA VAL A 112 -6.22 -5.42 -1.18
C VAL A 112 -5.09 -4.97 -2.10
N TYR A 113 -3.95 -5.66 -2.09
CA TYR A 113 -2.83 -5.30 -2.97
C TYR A 113 -3.16 -5.50 -4.44
N GLU A 114 -3.83 -6.60 -4.81
CA GLU A 114 -4.30 -6.86 -6.17
C GLU A 114 -5.23 -5.75 -6.67
N ARG A 115 -6.29 -5.46 -5.91
CA ARG A 115 -7.23 -4.37 -6.26
C ARG A 115 -6.54 -3.02 -6.34
N ALA A 116 -5.59 -2.73 -5.45
CA ALA A 116 -4.85 -1.47 -5.45
C ALA A 116 -3.91 -1.36 -6.66
N ALA A 117 -3.24 -2.44 -7.03
CA ALA A 117 -2.39 -2.50 -8.21
C ALA A 117 -3.23 -2.32 -9.47
N ASP A 118 -4.37 -3.00 -9.60
CA ASP A 118 -5.25 -2.88 -10.76
C ASP A 118 -5.89 -1.49 -10.85
N ALA A 119 -6.31 -0.91 -9.72
CA ALA A 119 -6.90 0.44 -9.70
C ALA A 119 -5.89 1.53 -10.12
N GLY A 120 -4.63 1.41 -9.72
CA GLY A 120 -3.52 2.28 -10.17
C GLY A 120 -2.88 1.81 -11.47
N GLU A 121 -3.46 0.78 -12.07
CA GLU A 121 -3.01 0.09 -13.27
C GLU A 121 -1.49 -0.28 -13.27
N GLY A 122 -0.98 -0.61 -12.10
CA GLY A 122 0.43 -0.97 -11.87
C GLY A 122 1.39 0.22 -11.76
N ALA A 123 0.93 1.47 -11.81
CA ALA A 123 1.80 2.64 -11.73
C ALA A 123 2.26 3.01 -10.29
N ASN A 124 1.60 2.47 -9.25
CA ASN A 124 1.86 2.86 -7.87
C ASN A 124 2.96 2.01 -7.23
N ALA A 125 4.19 2.55 -7.16
CA ALA A 125 5.36 1.87 -6.60
C ALA A 125 5.16 1.42 -5.14
N LEU A 126 4.42 2.18 -4.33
CA LEU A 126 4.20 1.85 -2.91
C LEU A 126 3.34 0.61 -2.73
N VAL A 127 2.37 0.39 -3.62
CA VAL A 127 1.53 -0.81 -3.60
C VAL A 127 2.40 -2.04 -3.88
N TRP A 128 3.28 -1.97 -4.87
CA TRP A 128 4.21 -3.07 -5.19
C TRP A 128 5.21 -3.34 -4.07
N ASP A 129 5.78 -2.30 -3.47
CA ASP A 129 6.69 -2.43 -2.32
C ASP A 129 5.99 -3.05 -1.12
N GLY A 130 4.78 -2.58 -0.82
CA GLY A 130 3.96 -3.13 0.25
C GLY A 130 3.65 -4.60 0.01
N TRP A 131 3.20 -4.94 -1.20
CA TRP A 131 2.84 -6.30 -1.57
C TRP A 131 4.05 -7.24 -1.50
N LEU A 132 5.20 -6.82 -2.03
CA LEU A 132 6.43 -7.61 -1.97
C LEU A 132 6.83 -7.91 -0.52
N ASN A 133 6.78 -6.90 0.36
CA ASN A 133 7.10 -7.08 1.78
C ASN A 133 6.08 -7.96 2.51
N PHE A 134 4.81 -7.88 2.13
CA PHE A 134 3.76 -8.77 2.62
C PHE A 134 4.01 -10.23 2.21
N GLU A 135 4.27 -10.52 0.93
CA GLU A 135 4.52 -11.91 0.52
C GLU A 135 5.84 -12.46 1.09
N ARG A 136 6.82 -11.61 1.40
CA ARG A 136 8.02 -12.02 2.14
C ARG A 136 7.73 -12.42 3.58
N SER A 137 6.71 -11.83 4.22
CA SER A 137 6.36 -12.14 5.61
C SER A 137 5.31 -13.24 5.74
N ALA A 138 4.35 -13.29 4.82
CA ALA A 138 3.21 -14.20 4.86
C ALA A 138 3.32 -15.38 3.89
N GLY A 139 4.13 -15.26 2.84
CA GLY A 139 4.10 -16.10 1.65
C GLY A 139 5.37 -16.90 1.40
N SER A 140 5.36 -17.64 0.28
CA SER A 140 6.51 -18.41 -0.19
C SER A 140 7.36 -17.63 -1.19
N PHE A 141 8.54 -18.14 -1.49
CA PHE A 141 9.37 -17.62 -2.57
C PHE A 141 8.60 -17.50 -3.91
N ALA A 142 7.72 -18.45 -4.20
CA ALA A 142 6.89 -18.42 -5.40
C ALA A 142 5.96 -17.21 -5.46
N ASN A 143 5.38 -16.78 -4.33
CA ASN A 143 4.51 -15.60 -4.29
C ASN A 143 5.32 -14.32 -4.51
N VAL A 144 6.48 -14.19 -3.86
CA VAL A 144 7.39 -13.05 -4.04
C VAL A 144 7.82 -12.94 -5.51
N ARG A 145 8.17 -14.08 -6.14
CA ARG A 145 8.47 -14.16 -7.57
C ARG A 145 7.29 -13.68 -8.41
N ALA A 146 6.08 -14.18 -8.15
CA ALA A 146 4.89 -13.81 -8.91
C ALA A 146 4.57 -12.31 -8.85
N VAL A 147 4.73 -11.67 -7.68
CA VAL A 147 4.57 -10.21 -7.54
C VAL A 147 5.58 -9.45 -8.40
N VAL A 148 6.85 -9.87 -8.38
CA VAL A 148 7.91 -9.22 -9.15
C VAL A 148 7.72 -9.41 -10.65
N GLU A 149 7.35 -10.60 -11.09
CA GLU A 149 7.01 -10.88 -12.49
C GLU A 149 5.84 -10.00 -12.93
N ARG A 150 4.74 -9.98 -12.16
CA ARG A 150 3.59 -9.13 -12.45
C ARG A 150 3.98 -7.66 -12.57
N CYS A 151 4.70 -7.08 -11.60
CA CYS A 151 5.07 -5.66 -11.66
C CYS A 151 6.05 -5.32 -12.80
N CYS A 152 6.88 -6.29 -13.22
CA CYS A 152 7.83 -6.10 -14.31
C CYS A 152 7.17 -6.23 -15.69
N ASP A 153 6.14 -7.06 -15.78
CA ASP A 153 5.51 -7.50 -17.02
C ASP A 153 4.11 -6.88 -17.23
N VAL A 154 3.63 -5.99 -16.35
CA VAL A 154 2.43 -5.15 -16.61
C VAL A 154 2.74 -4.12 -17.70
N PHE A 155 2.07 -4.22 -18.85
CA PHE A 155 2.23 -3.30 -19.99
C PHE A 155 0.92 -2.57 -20.34
N ASP A 156 1.02 -1.35 -20.89
CA ASP A 156 -0.12 -0.58 -21.45
C ASP A 156 -0.26 -0.80 -22.97
N GLU A 157 -1.49 -0.97 -23.46
CA GLU A 157 -1.83 -1.00 -24.90
C GLU A 157 -2.01 0.42 -25.53
N ARG A 158 -2.09 1.51 -24.76
CA ARG A 158 -2.42 2.83 -25.31
C ARG A 158 -1.72 4.04 -24.66
N ARG A 159 -0.81 4.63 -25.44
CA ARG A 159 -0.75 6.10 -25.61
C ARG A 159 -0.80 6.44 -27.09
N ALA A 160 -2.00 6.43 -27.67
CA ALA A 160 -2.22 7.00 -28.98
C ALA A 160 -2.29 8.53 -28.87
N SER A 161 -1.14 9.19 -28.93
CA SER A 161 -1.04 10.59 -29.32
C SER A 161 0.35 10.87 -29.90
N GLY A 162 0.46 10.72 -31.22
CA GLY A 162 1.51 11.32 -32.04
C GLY A 162 2.86 10.59 -32.07
N GLY A 163 3.09 9.80 -33.12
CA GLY A 163 4.42 9.52 -33.66
C GLY A 163 5.20 8.36 -33.04
N SER A 164 5.39 7.32 -33.87
CA SER A 164 6.43 6.28 -33.80
C SER A 164 6.27 5.13 -32.79
N GLN A 165 5.78 4.02 -33.37
CA GLN A 165 5.69 2.63 -32.93
C GLN A 165 4.77 2.29 -31.73
N PRO A 166 3.74 1.43 -31.93
CA PRO A 166 2.96 0.86 -30.85
C PRO A 166 3.81 -0.19 -30.13
N GLY A 167 4.45 0.21 -29.04
CA GLY A 167 5.15 -0.68 -28.13
C GLY A 167 4.48 -0.67 -26.77
N LEU A 168 4.16 -1.87 -26.27
CA LEU A 168 3.80 -2.13 -24.88
C LEU A 168 4.84 -1.47 -23.96
N ARG A 169 4.45 -0.47 -23.16
CA ARG A 169 5.34 0.16 -22.17
C ARG A 169 4.87 -0.18 -20.76
N PRO A 170 5.78 -0.63 -19.88
CA PRO A 170 5.42 -0.82 -18.48
C PRO A 170 5.00 0.49 -17.81
N ARG A 171 3.95 0.44 -16.98
CA ARG A 171 3.44 1.64 -16.28
C ARG A 171 4.33 2.06 -15.11
N LEU A 172 4.99 1.11 -14.46
CA LEU A 172 5.99 1.39 -13.42
C LEU A 172 7.33 1.78 -14.06
N PRO A 173 8.01 2.86 -13.58
CA PRO A 173 9.30 3.28 -14.11
C PRO A 173 10.36 2.17 -14.10
N GLU A 174 11.26 2.15 -15.09
CA GLU A 174 12.32 1.13 -15.19
C GLU A 174 13.16 1.05 -13.92
N ARG A 175 13.49 2.20 -13.31
CA ARG A 175 14.22 2.25 -12.04
C ARG A 175 13.53 1.42 -10.95
N ASP A 176 12.23 1.56 -10.81
CA ASP A 176 11.46 0.94 -9.74
C ASP A 176 11.27 -0.56 -10.01
N ARG A 177 11.00 -0.94 -11.28
CA ARG A 177 10.96 -2.34 -11.70
C ARG A 177 12.31 -3.04 -11.54
N ARG A 178 13.41 -2.38 -11.91
CA ARG A 178 14.77 -2.89 -11.74
C ARG A 178 15.07 -3.15 -10.28
N ARG A 179 14.74 -2.19 -9.39
CA ARG A 179 14.88 -2.35 -7.94
C ARG A 179 14.08 -3.54 -7.42
N LEU A 180 12.81 -3.68 -7.80
CA LEU A 180 11.96 -4.81 -7.39
C LEU A 180 12.51 -6.15 -7.89
N SER A 181 13.03 -6.18 -9.12
CA SER A 181 13.66 -7.37 -9.68
C SER A 181 14.98 -7.73 -8.97
N SER A 182 15.82 -6.75 -8.62
CA SER A 182 17.00 -6.98 -7.78
C SER A 182 16.62 -7.48 -6.39
N ALA A 183 15.54 -6.95 -5.81
CA ALA A 183 15.05 -7.40 -4.51
C ALA A 183 14.59 -8.88 -4.54
N LEU A 184 14.11 -9.41 -5.67
CA LEU A 184 13.85 -10.86 -5.79
C LEU A 184 15.14 -11.68 -5.74
N VAL A 185 16.21 -11.22 -6.39
CA VAL A 185 17.53 -11.87 -6.38
C VAL A 185 18.08 -11.91 -4.95
N GLU A 186 18.07 -10.78 -4.25
CA GLU A 186 18.50 -10.70 -2.84
C GLU A 186 17.68 -11.62 -1.93
N TYR A 187 16.38 -11.74 -2.18
CA TYR A 187 15.51 -12.64 -1.42
C TYR A 187 15.79 -14.12 -1.75
N ALA A 188 16.07 -14.44 -3.02
CA ALA A 188 16.43 -15.78 -3.45
C ALA A 188 17.74 -16.25 -2.80
N ASP A 189 18.73 -15.36 -2.70
CA ASP A 189 19.99 -15.63 -2.00
C ASP A 189 19.76 -15.86 -0.49
N LEU A 190 18.86 -15.08 0.11
CA LEU A 190 18.59 -15.15 1.56
C LEU A 190 17.83 -16.42 1.99
N VAL A 191 16.80 -16.83 1.25
CA VAL A 191 15.88 -17.90 1.68
C VAL A 191 15.62 -19.00 0.65
N GLY A 192 16.07 -18.80 -0.59
CA GLY A 192 15.81 -19.70 -1.70
C GLY A 192 16.86 -20.81 -1.85
N THR A 193 16.64 -21.65 -2.86
CA THR A 193 17.60 -22.65 -3.32
C THR A 193 18.58 -22.07 -4.34
N ALA A 194 19.70 -22.77 -4.61
CA ALA A 194 20.66 -22.37 -5.63
C ALA A 194 20.01 -22.25 -7.04
N ASP A 195 19.05 -23.12 -7.35
CA ASP A 195 18.30 -23.06 -8.61
C ASP A 195 17.41 -21.82 -8.69
N GLU A 196 16.71 -21.49 -7.60
CA GLU A 196 15.85 -20.31 -7.52
C GLU A 196 16.64 -18.99 -7.60
N LEU A 197 17.82 -18.93 -6.98
CA LEU A 197 18.74 -17.80 -7.12
C LEU A 197 19.20 -17.64 -8.56
N ALA A 198 19.70 -18.71 -9.17
CA ALA A 198 20.19 -18.67 -10.55
C ALA A 198 19.06 -18.30 -11.54
N ASP A 199 17.83 -18.76 -11.29
CA ASP A 199 16.65 -18.35 -12.06
C ASP A 199 16.32 -16.87 -11.88
N ALA A 200 16.37 -16.35 -10.65
CA ALA A 200 16.11 -14.95 -10.36
C ALA A 200 17.14 -14.02 -11.02
N GLU A 201 18.43 -14.38 -10.97
CA GLU A 201 19.51 -13.65 -11.63
C GLU A 201 19.32 -13.62 -13.15
N ARG A 202 19.11 -14.78 -13.77
CA ARG A 202 18.81 -14.86 -15.22
C ARG A 202 17.61 -14.02 -15.62
N ALA A 203 16.56 -14.05 -14.80
CA ALA A 203 15.34 -13.30 -15.03
C ALA A 203 15.56 -11.77 -14.88
N HIS A 204 16.41 -11.34 -13.95
CA HIS A 204 16.82 -9.96 -13.78
C HIS A 204 17.65 -9.47 -14.97
N GLU A 205 18.71 -10.20 -15.33
CA GLU A 205 19.61 -9.86 -16.44
C GLU A 205 18.87 -9.77 -17.77
N ARG A 206 17.93 -10.70 -18.03
CA ARG A 206 17.08 -10.68 -19.22
C ARG A 206 16.25 -9.41 -19.31
N ARG A 207 15.70 -8.94 -18.18
CA ARG A 207 14.85 -7.72 -18.14
C ARG A 207 15.67 -6.44 -18.12
N PHE A 208 16.86 -6.47 -17.53
CA PHE A 208 17.66 -5.29 -17.20
C PHE A 208 19.15 -5.50 -17.51
N PRO A 209 19.52 -5.75 -18.77
CA PRO A 209 20.92 -6.02 -19.13
C PRO A 209 21.82 -4.86 -18.72
N ALA A 210 23.04 -5.18 -18.29
CA ALA A 210 24.05 -4.19 -17.99
C ALA A 210 24.33 -3.36 -19.25
N ARG A 211 24.24 -2.03 -19.15
CA ARG A 211 24.67 -1.16 -20.24
C ARG A 211 26.16 -1.40 -20.46
N HIS A 212 26.52 -1.91 -21.63
CA HIS A 212 27.92 -2.01 -22.00
C HIS A 212 28.50 -0.60 -21.97
N ARG A 213 29.53 -0.37 -21.14
CA ARG A 213 30.43 0.77 -21.35
C ARG A 213 31.19 0.49 -22.65
N GLY A 214 30.61 0.85 -23.80
CA GLY A 214 31.44 1.34 -24.90
C GLY A 214 32.11 2.61 -24.36
N GLY A 215 33.42 2.73 -24.32
CA GLY A 215 34.31 2.45 -25.43
C GLY A 215 34.33 3.66 -26.37
N ASP A 216 34.38 4.88 -25.82
CA ASP A 216 34.77 6.06 -26.59
C ASP A 216 36.30 6.03 -26.69
N GLY A 217 36.78 5.52 -27.82
CA GLY A 217 38.10 5.81 -28.37
C GLY A 217 38.03 7.04 -29.28
#